data_AF-A0A419QZW4-F1
#
_entry.id   AF-A0A419QZW4-F1
#
_cell.length_a   1.000
_cell.length_b   1.000
_cell.length_c   1.000
_cell.angle_alpha   90.00
_cell.angle_beta   90.00
_cell.angle_gamma   90.00
#
_symmetry.space_group_name_H-M   'P 1'
#
loop_
_entity.id
_entity.type
_entity.pdbx_description
1 polymer ?
#
loop_
_entity_poly.entity_id
_entity_poly.type
_entity_poly.pdbx_seq_one_letter_code
_entity_poly.pdbx_strand_id
1 'polypeptide(L)'
;MAAQSTDGPAVPPGWVEDLRASGDLTGDGRPETVLIVRGTDPARVIANDGLGARSLDINPRRLLVFEKTAGGFRQIAASDHAVPPSGSEETPCLADPLEDGGLSVSRRVLSLHLRVWTSCGSWGTASNTYKFRMEGDRFRLIGFDKTEFMRNTGSGEQISVNFLTLRKKVSPYSIDGEAKGKVRWSSIEPQRHYLDTLDIGECPQVDRETYLC
;
A
#
# COMPACT_ATOMS: atom_id res chain seq x y z
N MET A 1 -21.25 7.00 -9.14
CA MET A 1 -20.50 6.38 -10.25
C MET A 1 -19.71 7.48 -10.93
N ALA A 2 -18.39 7.52 -10.75
CA ALA A 2 -17.53 8.47 -11.45
C ALA A 2 -17.10 7.82 -12.77
N ALA A 3 -17.35 8.50 -13.89
CA ALA A 3 -16.86 8.07 -15.20
C ALA A 3 -15.32 8.08 -15.18
N GLN A 4 -14.71 6.95 -15.55
CA GLN A 4 -13.28 6.90 -15.79
C GLN A 4 -12.97 7.75 -17.03
N SER A 5 -12.31 8.90 -16.83
CA SER A 5 -11.85 9.74 -17.93
C SER A 5 -10.71 9.02 -18.65
N THR A 6 -10.81 8.91 -19.97
CA THR A 6 -9.78 8.39 -20.89
C THR A 6 -8.57 9.34 -21.06
N ASP A 7 -8.53 10.47 -20.34
CA ASP A 7 -7.43 11.43 -20.36
C ASP A 7 -6.44 11.08 -19.24
N GLY A 8 -5.31 10.46 -19.58
CA GLY A 8 -4.34 9.96 -18.59
C GLY A 8 -2.99 9.55 -19.19
N PRO A 9 -1.96 9.37 -18.34
CA PRO A 9 -0.67 8.86 -18.77
C PRO A 9 -0.84 7.47 -19.41
N ALA A 10 -0.12 7.22 -20.49
CA ALA A 10 -0.14 5.93 -21.17
C ALA A 10 0.55 4.86 -20.31
N VAL A 11 -0.06 3.68 -20.23
CA VAL A 11 0.57 2.51 -19.62
C VAL A 11 1.60 1.93 -20.61
N PRO A 12 2.86 1.68 -20.19
CA PRO A 12 3.88 1.13 -21.09
C PRO A 12 3.49 -0.26 -21.63
N PRO A 13 3.93 -0.63 -22.85
CA PRO A 13 3.79 -2.00 -23.35
C PRO A 13 4.35 -3.02 -22.36
N GLY A 14 3.67 -4.16 -22.22
CA GLY A 14 4.03 -5.19 -21.23
C GLY A 14 3.49 -4.94 -19.82
N TRP A 15 2.71 -3.88 -19.61
CA TRP A 15 2.04 -3.55 -18.35
C TRP A 15 0.54 -3.35 -18.56
N VAL A 16 -0.23 -3.56 -17.50
CA VAL A 16 -1.66 -3.24 -17.42
C VAL A 16 -1.94 -2.39 -16.17
N GLU A 17 -2.92 -1.50 -16.23
CA GLU A 17 -3.37 -0.71 -15.08
C GLU A 17 -4.20 -1.57 -14.13
N ASP A 18 -3.79 -1.67 -12.86
CA ASP A 18 -4.57 -2.30 -11.80
C ASP A 18 -5.44 -1.25 -11.07
N LEU A 19 -4.86 -0.09 -10.71
CA LEU A 19 -5.57 0.99 -10.01
C LEU A 19 -5.13 2.38 -10.48
N ARG A 20 -6.02 3.35 -10.32
CA ARG A 20 -5.78 4.77 -10.59
C ARG A 20 -6.41 5.67 -9.53
N ALA A 21 -5.69 6.73 -9.17
CA ALA A 21 -6.21 7.82 -8.37
C ALA A 21 -5.73 9.17 -8.92
N SER A 22 -6.45 10.24 -8.60
CA SER A 22 -6.04 11.60 -8.96
C SER A 22 -6.32 12.57 -7.83
N GLY A 23 -5.47 13.58 -7.70
CA GLY A 23 -5.66 14.66 -6.75
C GLY A 23 -4.42 15.54 -6.64
N ASP A 24 -4.59 16.72 -6.07
CA ASP A 24 -3.52 17.71 -5.88
C ASP A 24 -2.53 17.22 -4.80
N LEU A 25 -1.42 16.62 -5.24
CA LEU A 25 -0.32 16.13 -4.39
C LEU A 25 0.75 17.21 -4.21
N THR A 26 0.99 18.02 -5.23
CA THR A 26 2.01 19.08 -5.22
C THR A 26 1.55 20.31 -4.43
N GLY A 27 0.25 20.57 -4.36
CA GLY A 27 -0.36 21.74 -3.73
C GLY A 27 -0.49 22.95 -4.66
N ASP A 28 -0.37 22.76 -5.97
CA ASP A 28 -0.48 23.83 -6.96
C ASP A 28 -1.91 24.01 -7.50
N GLY A 29 -2.86 23.22 -6.98
CA GLY A 29 -4.27 23.22 -7.39
C GLY A 29 -4.55 22.41 -8.65
N ARG A 30 -3.56 21.72 -9.23
CA ARG A 30 -3.72 20.81 -10.37
C ARG A 30 -3.63 19.36 -9.88
N PRO A 31 -4.49 18.46 -10.37
CA PRO A 31 -4.44 17.08 -9.93
C PRO A 31 -3.26 16.33 -10.60
N GLU A 32 -2.41 15.72 -9.78
CA GLU A 32 -1.53 14.65 -10.22
C GLU A 32 -2.35 13.36 -10.44
N THR A 33 -1.84 12.48 -11.32
CA THR A 33 -2.39 11.15 -11.55
C THR A 33 -1.44 10.10 -10.99
N VAL A 34 -1.97 9.17 -10.21
CA VAL A 34 -1.24 8.04 -9.64
C VAL A 34 -1.78 6.75 -10.25
N LEU A 35 -0.89 5.92 -10.77
CA LEU A 35 -1.22 4.60 -11.29
C LEU A 35 -0.53 3.52 -10.47
N ILE A 36 -1.21 2.40 -10.27
CA ILE A 36 -0.56 1.11 -10.00
C ILE A 36 -0.69 0.29 -11.26
N VAL A 37 0.44 -0.16 -11.80
CA VAL A 37 0.51 -1.01 -12.99
C VAL A 37 1.13 -2.35 -12.63
N ARG A 38 0.70 -3.42 -13.30
CA ARG A 38 1.21 -4.78 -13.13
C ARG A 38 1.81 -5.29 -14.44
N GLY A 39 2.92 -6.01 -14.34
CA GLY A 39 3.54 -6.67 -15.48
C GLY A 39 2.61 -7.71 -16.10
N THR A 40 2.80 -8.02 -17.37
CA THR A 40 1.94 -8.97 -18.11
C THR A 40 2.74 -10.14 -18.67
N ASP A 41 3.91 -10.44 -18.10
CA ASP A 41 4.75 -11.55 -18.54
C ASP A 41 4.07 -12.88 -18.21
N PRO A 42 3.67 -13.68 -19.21
CA PRO A 42 3.02 -14.97 -18.97
C PRO A 42 3.92 -15.96 -18.24
N ALA A 43 5.25 -15.82 -18.33
CA ALA A 43 6.19 -16.67 -17.60
C ALA A 43 6.16 -16.41 -16.08
N ARG A 44 5.59 -15.28 -15.65
CA ARG A 44 5.34 -14.93 -14.25
C ARG A 44 3.91 -15.26 -13.78
N VAL A 45 3.16 -16.02 -14.58
CA VAL A 45 1.94 -16.67 -14.14
C VAL A 45 2.23 -18.16 -14.00
N ILE A 46 2.51 -18.58 -12.78
CA ILE A 46 2.99 -19.93 -12.49
C ILE A 46 1.83 -20.81 -12.01
N ALA A 47 1.94 -22.13 -12.25
CA ALA A 47 0.98 -23.09 -11.70
C ALA A 47 1.20 -23.28 -10.19
N ASN A 48 0.13 -23.50 -9.45
CA ASN A 48 0.14 -23.88 -8.04
C ASN A 48 -0.72 -25.13 -7.85
N ASP A 49 -0.09 -26.21 -7.41
CA ASP A 49 -0.71 -27.51 -7.12
C ASP A 49 -1.09 -27.67 -5.64
N GLY A 50 -0.73 -26.69 -4.80
CA GLY A 50 -1.05 -26.63 -3.38
C GLY A 50 -2.39 -25.96 -3.06
N LEU A 51 -2.47 -25.42 -1.84
CA LEU A 51 -3.62 -24.65 -1.38
C LEU A 51 -3.66 -23.27 -2.06
N GLY A 52 -4.84 -22.66 -2.16
CA GLY A 52 -5.03 -21.34 -2.76
C GLY A 52 -5.47 -21.38 -4.22
N ALA A 53 -5.10 -20.36 -5.00
CA ALA A 53 -5.44 -20.28 -6.42
C ALA A 53 -4.62 -21.27 -7.25
N ARG A 54 -5.20 -21.86 -8.30
CA ARG A 54 -4.49 -22.83 -9.18
C ARG A 54 -3.33 -22.21 -9.98
N SER A 55 -3.32 -20.89 -10.11
CA SER A 55 -2.26 -20.13 -10.76
C SER A 55 -1.97 -18.89 -9.94
N LEU A 56 -0.68 -18.55 -9.79
CA LEU A 56 -0.22 -17.39 -9.07
C LEU A 56 0.38 -16.40 -10.06
N ASP A 57 -0.17 -15.18 -10.09
CA ASP A 57 0.42 -14.09 -10.85
C ASP A 57 1.41 -13.33 -9.97
N ILE A 58 2.69 -13.63 -10.18
CA ILE A 58 3.84 -13.03 -9.49
C ILE A 58 4.47 -11.89 -10.33
N ASN A 59 3.76 -11.37 -11.32
CA ASN A 59 4.23 -10.20 -12.05
C ASN A 59 4.45 -9.02 -11.09
N PRO A 60 5.56 -8.28 -11.25
CA PRO A 60 5.84 -7.12 -10.40
C PRO A 60 4.77 -6.05 -10.61
N ARG A 61 4.56 -5.24 -9.57
CA ARG A 61 3.76 -4.03 -9.64
C ARG A 61 4.64 -2.81 -9.48
N ARG A 62 4.21 -1.70 -10.10
CA ARG A 62 4.83 -0.39 -9.93
C ARG A 62 3.79 0.63 -9.57
N LEU A 63 4.12 1.52 -8.64
CA LEU A 63 3.36 2.72 -8.38
C LEU A 63 4.03 3.89 -9.11
N LEU A 64 3.28 4.60 -9.96
CA LEU A 64 3.77 5.69 -10.79
C LEU A 64 2.98 6.98 -10.49
N VAL A 65 3.64 8.11 -10.40
CA VAL A 65 3.01 9.43 -10.19
C VAL A 65 3.34 10.35 -11.36
N PHE A 66 2.32 11.01 -11.91
CA PHE A 66 2.42 11.88 -13.06
C PHE A 66 1.81 13.25 -12.81
N GLU A 67 2.48 14.27 -13.33
CA GLU A 67 1.99 15.65 -13.43
C GLU A 67 1.47 15.91 -14.85
N LYS A 68 0.35 16.64 -14.98
CA LYS A 68 -0.17 17.08 -16.27
C LYS A 68 0.59 18.32 -16.75
N THR A 69 1.16 18.23 -17.94
CA THR A 69 1.90 19.31 -18.62
C THR A 69 1.22 19.66 -19.95
N ALA A 70 1.63 20.76 -20.59
CA ALA A 70 1.07 21.16 -21.89
C ALA A 70 1.26 20.09 -22.98
N GLY A 71 2.30 19.27 -22.88
CA GLY A 71 2.64 18.20 -23.84
C GLY A 71 2.15 16.80 -23.44
N GLY A 72 1.30 16.67 -22.41
CA GLY A 72 0.82 15.38 -21.91
C GLY A 72 1.17 15.17 -20.44
N PHE A 73 1.78 14.05 -20.10
CA PHE A 73 2.08 13.68 -18.71
C PHE A 73 3.57 13.49 -18.49
N ARG A 74 4.10 14.08 -17.41
CA ARG A 74 5.49 13.88 -16.98
C ARG A 74 5.49 13.06 -15.70
N GLN A 75 6.24 11.96 -15.69
CA GLN A 75 6.42 11.17 -14.47
C GLN A 75 7.26 11.96 -13.46
N ILE A 76 6.79 12.05 -12.22
CA ILE A 76 7.46 12.78 -11.13
C ILE A 76 7.92 11.88 -9.98
N ALA A 77 7.36 10.67 -9.88
CA ALA A 77 7.83 9.65 -8.94
C ALA A 77 7.47 8.25 -9.44
N ALA A 78 8.22 7.24 -8.98
CA ALA A 78 7.91 5.84 -9.18
C ALA A 78 8.41 5.02 -7.98
N SER A 79 7.80 3.85 -7.78
CA SER A 79 8.26 2.82 -6.87
C SER A 79 8.03 1.44 -7.48
N ASP A 80 9.07 0.62 -7.42
CA ASP A 80 9.04 -0.78 -7.90
C ASP A 80 8.79 -1.77 -6.75
N HIS A 81 8.81 -1.29 -5.50
CA HIS A 81 8.80 -2.13 -4.30
C HIS A 81 7.73 -1.72 -3.26
N ALA A 82 6.98 -0.64 -3.52
CA ALA A 82 5.89 -0.21 -2.64
C ALA A 82 4.60 -1.03 -2.82
N VAL A 83 4.49 -1.88 -3.84
CA VAL A 83 3.27 -2.66 -4.09
C VAL A 83 3.64 -4.12 -4.39
N PRO A 84 3.23 -5.08 -3.55
CA PRO A 84 3.52 -6.49 -3.80
C PRO A 84 2.72 -7.02 -5.00
N PRO A 85 3.20 -8.09 -5.67
CA PRO A 85 2.43 -8.82 -6.69
C PRO A 85 1.06 -9.29 -6.19
N SER A 86 0.17 -9.63 -7.13
CA SER A 86 -1.17 -10.15 -6.81
C SER A 86 -1.14 -11.54 -6.16
N GLY A 87 -0.16 -12.37 -6.52
CA GLY A 87 0.06 -13.70 -5.94
C GLY A 87 1.43 -13.81 -5.28
N SER A 88 1.62 -14.85 -4.47
CA SER A 88 2.88 -15.12 -3.76
C SER A 88 3.20 -16.61 -3.77
N GLU A 89 4.42 -16.97 -4.20
CA GLU A 89 4.94 -18.35 -4.09
C GLU A 89 5.11 -18.78 -2.63
N GLU A 90 5.58 -17.86 -1.79
CA GLU A 90 5.79 -18.12 -0.36
C GLU A 90 4.46 -18.27 0.38
N THR A 91 3.42 -17.55 -0.06
CA THR A 91 2.07 -17.63 0.51
C THR A 91 1.01 -17.80 -0.59
N PRO A 92 0.85 -19.00 -1.19
CA PRO A 92 -0.06 -19.24 -2.33
C PRO A 92 -1.54 -18.96 -2.08
N CYS A 93 -1.93 -18.89 -0.80
CA CYS A 93 -3.29 -18.60 -0.39
C CYS A 93 -3.57 -17.10 -0.16
N LEU A 94 -2.56 -16.25 -0.26
CA LEU A 94 -2.69 -14.80 -0.13
C LEU A 94 -3.67 -14.31 -1.20
N ALA A 95 -4.75 -13.65 -0.78
CA ALA A 95 -5.56 -12.88 -1.72
C ALA A 95 -4.79 -11.64 -2.16
N ASP A 96 -5.13 -11.13 -3.33
CA ASP A 96 -4.50 -9.92 -3.86
C ASP A 96 -4.53 -8.79 -2.82
N PRO A 97 -3.38 -8.24 -2.41
CA PRO A 97 -3.33 -7.17 -1.42
C PRO A 97 -4.09 -5.89 -1.81
N LEU A 98 -4.46 -5.75 -3.09
CA LEU A 98 -5.25 -4.65 -3.64
C LEU A 98 -6.70 -5.02 -4.01
N GLU A 99 -7.20 -6.20 -3.63
CA GLU A 99 -8.54 -6.70 -4.02
C GLU A 99 -9.67 -5.72 -3.70
N ASP A 100 -9.62 -5.07 -2.52
CA ASP A 100 -10.61 -4.08 -2.07
C ASP A 100 -10.33 -2.65 -2.59
N GLY A 101 -9.47 -2.53 -3.60
CA GLY A 101 -8.79 -1.29 -3.94
C GLY A 101 -7.67 -0.99 -2.94
N GLY A 102 -7.20 0.25 -2.94
CA GLY A 102 -6.13 0.62 -2.02
C GLY A 102 -5.36 1.89 -2.37
N LEU A 103 -5.71 2.55 -3.47
CA LEU A 103 -5.05 3.77 -3.89
C LEU A 103 -5.99 4.96 -3.73
N SER A 104 -5.55 5.99 -3.01
CA SER A 104 -6.31 7.23 -2.90
C SER A 104 -5.41 8.46 -2.75
N VAL A 105 -5.92 9.60 -3.18
CA VAL A 105 -5.31 10.91 -2.96
C VAL A 105 -6.31 11.80 -2.26
N SER A 106 -5.94 12.34 -1.11
CA SER A 106 -6.79 13.28 -0.37
C SER A 106 -5.93 14.23 0.45
N ARG A 107 -6.28 15.52 0.45
CA ARG A 107 -5.60 16.55 1.24
C ARG A 107 -4.07 16.52 1.07
N ARG A 108 -3.60 16.39 -0.18
CA ARG A 108 -2.18 16.30 -0.56
C ARG A 108 -1.43 15.07 -0.03
N VAL A 109 -2.17 14.03 0.36
CA VAL A 109 -1.60 12.77 0.83
C VAL A 109 -2.00 11.66 -0.14
N LEU A 110 -0.98 10.99 -0.68
CA LEU A 110 -1.12 9.71 -1.37
C LEU A 110 -1.21 8.62 -0.30
N SER A 111 -2.31 7.88 -0.27
CA SER A 111 -2.49 6.75 0.63
C SER A 111 -2.52 5.44 -0.16
N LEU A 112 -1.65 4.51 0.23
CA LEU A 112 -1.62 3.14 -0.26
C LEU A 112 -2.08 2.21 0.86
N HIS A 113 -3.18 1.50 0.65
CA HIS A 113 -3.72 0.50 1.56
C HIS A 113 -3.50 -0.89 0.97
N LEU A 114 -2.88 -1.78 1.74
CA LEU A 114 -2.62 -3.17 1.40
C LEU A 114 -3.27 -4.09 2.43
N ARG A 115 -4.03 -5.08 1.97
CA ARG A 115 -4.65 -6.09 2.82
C ARG A 115 -3.79 -7.36 2.85
N VAL A 116 -3.68 -7.98 4.03
CA VAL A 116 -3.02 -9.27 4.23
C VAL A 116 -4.07 -10.27 4.70
N TRP A 117 -4.61 -11.03 3.76
CA TRP A 117 -5.62 -12.05 4.02
C TRP A 117 -5.29 -13.34 3.28
N THR A 118 -5.43 -14.48 3.95
CA THR A 118 -5.19 -15.79 3.33
C THR A 118 -6.44 -16.65 3.35
N SER A 119 -6.65 -17.38 2.25
CA SER A 119 -7.80 -18.28 2.09
C SER A 119 -7.65 -19.61 2.84
N CYS A 120 -6.43 -20.04 3.19
CA CYS A 120 -6.16 -21.37 3.73
C CYS A 120 -5.84 -21.44 5.23
N GLY A 121 -6.49 -20.61 6.05
CA GLY A 121 -6.56 -20.84 7.50
C GLY A 121 -5.45 -20.19 8.33
N SER A 122 -4.97 -19.00 7.97
CA SER A 122 -4.08 -18.22 8.85
C SER A 122 -4.74 -17.89 10.20
N TRP A 123 -3.91 -17.77 11.24
CA TRP A 123 -4.34 -17.35 12.58
C TRP A 123 -4.85 -15.91 12.62
N GLY A 124 -4.21 -15.01 11.87
CA GLY A 124 -4.55 -13.60 11.83
C GLY A 124 -4.72 -13.06 10.42
N THR A 125 -5.14 -11.80 10.36
CA THR A 125 -5.19 -10.97 9.15
C THR A 125 -4.75 -9.56 9.53
N ALA A 126 -4.24 -8.82 8.56
CA ALA A 126 -3.83 -7.45 8.77
C ALA A 126 -4.21 -6.56 7.59
N SER A 127 -4.16 -5.25 7.81
CA SER A 127 -4.23 -4.21 6.79
C SER A 127 -3.24 -3.11 7.11
N ASN A 128 -2.46 -2.68 6.12
CA ASN A 128 -1.41 -1.69 6.23
C ASN A 128 -1.75 -0.49 5.35
N THR A 129 -1.68 0.72 5.89
CA THR A 129 -1.90 1.98 5.15
C THR A 129 -0.68 2.87 5.25
N TYR A 130 -0.03 3.12 4.11
CA TYR A 130 1.13 4.00 3.97
C TYR A 130 0.68 5.36 3.46
N LYS A 131 1.10 6.43 4.12
CA LYS A 131 0.71 7.81 3.78
C LYS A 131 1.92 8.60 3.35
N PHE A 132 1.96 8.96 2.08
CA PHE A 132 3.03 9.74 1.48
C PHE A 132 2.59 11.16 1.20
N ARG A 133 3.51 12.11 1.39
CA ARG A 133 3.32 13.51 1.02
C ARG A 133 4.56 14.03 0.32
N MET A 134 4.36 14.85 -0.70
CA MET A 134 5.46 15.52 -1.38
C MET A 134 6.19 16.45 -0.40
N GLU A 135 7.52 16.30 -0.30
CA GLU A 135 8.43 17.18 0.43
C GLU A 135 9.64 17.47 -0.47
N GLY A 136 9.72 18.70 -0.97
CA GLY A 136 10.65 19.01 -2.07
C GLY A 136 10.22 18.30 -3.35
N ASP A 137 11.10 17.46 -3.88
CA ASP A 137 10.94 16.68 -5.10
C ASP A 137 10.64 15.19 -4.85
N ARG A 138 10.47 14.78 -3.59
CA ARG A 138 10.26 13.37 -3.21
C ARG A 138 9.02 13.18 -2.35
N PHE A 139 8.40 12.00 -2.50
CA PHE A 139 7.28 11.58 -1.66
C PHE A 139 7.79 10.93 -0.38
N ARG A 140 7.74 11.67 0.74
CA ARG A 140 8.12 11.17 2.05
C ARG A 140 6.97 10.40 2.70
N LEU A 141 7.26 9.27 3.32
CA LEU A 141 6.33 8.57 4.20
C LEU A 141 6.12 9.41 5.47
N ILE A 142 4.91 9.94 5.66
CA ILE A 142 4.56 10.79 6.81
C ILE A 142 3.74 10.05 7.86
N GLY A 143 3.14 8.91 7.51
CA GLY A 143 2.45 8.06 8.46
C GLY A 143 2.24 6.64 7.97
N PHE A 144 2.00 5.76 8.92
CA PHE A 144 1.71 4.34 8.70
C PHE A 144 0.64 3.91 9.70
N ASP A 145 -0.43 3.27 9.23
CA ASP A 145 -1.45 2.66 10.08
C ASP A 145 -1.52 1.16 9.79
N LYS A 146 -1.55 0.34 10.84
CA LYS A 146 -1.74 -1.10 10.77
C LYS A 146 -2.91 -1.50 11.64
N THR A 147 -3.77 -2.36 11.12
CA THR A 147 -4.76 -3.10 11.92
C THR A 147 -4.43 -4.57 11.77
N GLU A 148 -4.27 -5.29 12.88
CA GLU A 148 -4.04 -6.73 12.87
C GLU A 148 -4.91 -7.40 13.94
N PHE A 149 -5.47 -8.56 13.63
CA PHE A 149 -6.30 -9.29 14.58
C PHE A 149 -6.35 -10.79 14.30
N MET A 150 -6.65 -11.56 15.34
CA MET A 150 -6.84 -13.00 15.25
C MET A 150 -8.21 -13.31 14.65
N ARG A 151 -8.26 -14.17 13.63
CA ARG A 151 -9.50 -14.45 12.89
C ARG A 151 -10.55 -15.20 13.71
N ASN A 152 -10.14 -15.96 14.72
CA ASN A 152 -11.04 -16.73 15.57
C ASN A 152 -11.68 -15.91 16.70
N THR A 153 -11.02 -14.84 17.18
CA THR A 153 -11.53 -13.99 18.26
C THR A 153 -11.98 -12.61 17.77
N GLY A 154 -11.58 -12.20 16.56
CA GLY A 154 -11.82 -10.85 16.06
C GLY A 154 -11.01 -9.77 16.79
N SER A 155 -10.17 -10.14 17.75
CA SER A 155 -9.45 -9.22 18.65
C SER A 155 -8.00 -9.06 18.23
N GLY A 156 -7.45 -7.86 18.40
CA GLY A 156 -6.08 -7.53 18.08
C GLY A 156 -5.71 -6.09 18.40
N GLU A 157 -4.91 -5.47 17.54
CA GLU A 157 -4.41 -4.12 17.76
C GLU A 157 -4.49 -3.24 16.50
N GLN A 158 -4.57 -1.94 16.74
CA GLN A 158 -4.36 -0.88 15.78
C GLN A 158 -3.11 -0.09 16.15
N ILE A 159 -2.18 -0.01 15.21
CA ILE A 159 -0.95 0.77 15.32
C ILE A 159 -1.07 1.96 14.39
N SER A 160 -0.71 3.15 14.87
CA SER A 160 -0.61 4.37 14.07
C SER A 160 0.69 5.07 14.37
N VAL A 161 1.51 5.27 13.34
CA VAL A 161 2.83 5.90 13.40
C VAL A 161 2.78 7.21 12.64
N ASN A 162 3.26 8.28 13.27
CA ASN A 162 3.42 9.59 12.65
C ASN A 162 4.90 9.96 12.59
N PHE A 163 5.49 9.88 11.40
CA PHE A 163 6.93 10.14 11.18
C PHE A 163 7.32 11.63 11.25
N LEU A 164 6.34 12.54 11.25
CA LEU A 164 6.59 13.97 11.42
C LEU A 164 6.72 14.35 12.88
N THR A 165 5.90 13.76 13.75
CA THR A 165 5.90 14.01 15.20
C THR A 165 6.70 12.98 15.99
N LEU A 166 7.16 11.91 15.31
CA LEU A 166 7.88 10.78 15.91
C LEU A 166 7.08 10.10 17.02
N ARG A 167 5.76 10.03 16.86
CA ARG A 167 4.84 9.41 17.81
C ARG A 167 4.21 8.15 17.24
N LYS A 168 4.10 7.13 18.09
CA LYS A 168 3.37 5.89 17.84
C LYS A 168 2.22 5.76 18.84
N LYS A 169 1.06 5.37 18.33
CA LYS A 169 -0.13 4.99 19.10
C LYS A 169 -0.41 3.51 18.86
N VAL A 170 -0.63 2.75 19.92
CA VAL A 170 -1.14 1.37 19.85
C VAL A 170 -2.47 1.33 20.60
N SER A 171 -3.52 0.85 19.95
CA SER A 171 -4.88 0.78 20.50
C SER A 171 -5.40 -0.65 20.40
N PRO A 172 -6.15 -1.16 21.39
CA PRO A 172 -6.88 -2.41 21.23
C PRO A 172 -7.85 -2.32 20.05
N TYR A 173 -8.02 -3.43 19.34
CA TYR A 173 -8.95 -3.57 18.23
C TYR A 173 -9.86 -4.79 18.44
N SER A 174 -11.12 -4.66 18.03
CA SER A 174 -12.09 -5.75 17.93
C SER A 174 -12.95 -5.50 16.70
N ILE A 175 -13.16 -6.54 15.89
CA ILE A 175 -14.04 -6.48 14.72
C ILE A 175 -15.49 -6.16 15.11
N ASP A 176 -15.91 -6.52 16.33
CA ASP A 176 -17.24 -6.24 16.87
C ASP A 176 -17.37 -4.83 17.48
N GLY A 177 -16.29 -4.03 17.44
CA GLY A 177 -16.26 -2.66 17.96
C GLY A 177 -16.02 -2.53 19.47
N GLU A 178 -16.14 -3.62 20.24
CA GLU A 178 -15.94 -3.64 21.70
C GLU A 178 -14.52 -4.09 22.09
N ALA A 179 -13.52 -3.28 21.77
CA ALA A 179 -12.13 -3.60 22.12
C ALA A 179 -11.82 -3.30 23.59
N LYS A 180 -11.35 -4.30 24.35
CA LYS A 180 -10.93 -4.14 25.75
C LYS A 180 -9.43 -3.89 25.83
N GLY A 181 -9.03 -2.89 26.61
CA GLY A 181 -7.62 -2.61 26.90
C GLY A 181 -7.34 -1.11 26.99
N LYS A 182 -6.05 -0.76 27.13
CA LYS A 182 -5.61 0.63 27.24
C LYS A 182 -4.83 1.03 25.99
N VAL A 183 -5.07 2.25 25.52
CA VAL A 183 -4.26 2.88 24.47
C VAL A 183 -2.86 3.16 25.03
N ARG A 184 -1.84 2.81 24.26
CA ARG A 184 -0.43 3.04 24.58
C ARG A 184 0.16 4.07 23.62
N TRP A 185 0.93 5.00 24.17
CA TRP A 185 1.65 6.02 23.39
C TRP A 185 3.15 5.85 23.62
N SER A 186 3.93 6.03 22.58
CA SER A 186 5.39 5.97 22.63
C SER A 186 6.01 6.91 21.60
N SER A 187 7.28 7.23 21.79
CA SER A 187 8.09 7.91 20.78
C SER A 187 8.85 6.88 19.95
N ILE A 188 9.15 7.22 18.70
CA ILE A 188 10.00 6.41 17.81
C ILE A 188 11.28 7.18 17.47
N GLU A 189 12.32 6.46 17.07
CA GLU A 189 13.54 7.07 16.58
C GLU A 189 13.30 7.81 15.25
N PRO A 190 14.01 8.94 15.00
CA PRO A 190 13.94 9.63 13.73
C PRO A 190 14.32 8.72 12.56
N GLN A 191 13.39 8.54 11.63
CA GLN A 191 13.59 7.77 10.42
C GLN A 191 12.88 8.45 9.25
N ARG A 192 13.43 8.28 8.04
CA ARG A 192 12.89 8.89 6.83
C ARG A 192 12.83 7.84 5.73
N HIS A 193 11.61 7.50 5.37
CA HIS A 193 11.32 6.63 4.23
C HIS A 193 10.72 7.47 3.11
N TYR A 194 11.02 7.09 1.88
CA TYR A 194 10.52 7.75 0.69
C TYR A 194 9.97 6.70 -0.27
N LEU A 195 8.93 7.05 -1.03
CA LEU A 195 8.23 6.14 -1.94
C LEU A 195 9.18 5.43 -2.93
N ASP A 196 10.16 6.16 -3.45
CA ASP A 196 11.13 5.70 -4.45
C ASP A 196 12.18 4.72 -3.91
N THR A 197 12.41 4.70 -2.60
CA THR A 197 13.41 3.84 -1.96
C THR A 197 12.83 2.86 -0.93
N LEU A 198 11.54 2.98 -0.59
CA LEU A 198 10.89 2.08 0.36
C LEU A 198 10.61 0.74 -0.31
N ASP A 199 11.21 -0.31 0.21
CA ASP A 199 10.85 -1.69 -0.08
C ASP A 199 9.97 -2.21 1.06
N ILE A 200 8.70 -2.52 0.76
CA ILE A 200 7.77 -3.07 1.75
C ILE A 200 8.03 -4.56 1.98
N GLY A 201 8.59 -5.27 1.00
CA GLY A 201 8.97 -6.68 1.10
C GLY A 201 10.13 -6.91 2.07
N GLU A 202 11.03 -5.93 2.23
CA GLU A 202 12.07 -5.96 3.28
C GLU A 202 11.51 -5.77 4.70
N CYS A 203 10.22 -5.43 4.82
CA CYS A 203 9.52 -5.15 6.07
C CYS A 203 10.32 -4.24 7.04
N PRO A 204 10.63 -2.99 6.67
CA PRO A 204 11.50 -2.13 7.47
C PRO A 204 10.99 -1.93 8.91
N GLN A 205 11.92 -1.96 9.85
CA GLN A 205 11.62 -1.83 11.27
C GLN A 205 11.37 -0.37 11.67
N VAL A 206 10.26 -0.10 12.37
CA VAL A 206 9.97 1.19 13.01
C VAL A 206 10.56 1.22 14.41
N ASP A 207 10.36 0.16 15.18
CA ASP A 207 10.94 -0.10 16.50
C ASP A 207 10.91 -1.60 16.83
N ARG A 208 11.25 -2.00 18.05
CA ARG A 208 11.35 -3.43 18.46
C ARG A 208 10.11 -4.26 18.19
N GLU A 209 8.92 -3.66 18.16
CA GLU A 209 7.63 -4.35 18.08
C GLU A 209 6.83 -3.97 16.83
N THR A 210 7.33 -3.06 16.00
CA THR A 210 6.57 -2.51 14.87
C THR A 210 7.41 -2.49 13.61
N TYR A 211 6.84 -3.05 12.55
CA TYR A 211 7.43 -3.10 11.21
C TYR A 211 6.45 -2.49 10.21
N LEU A 212 6.98 -2.09 9.05
CA LEU A 212 6.21 -1.56 7.94
C LEU A 212 5.58 -2.65 7.06
N CYS A 213 5.36 -3.84 7.63
CA CYS A 213 4.48 -4.89 7.18
C CYS A 213 3.77 -5.49 8.43
#